data_AF-A0A291MWG6-F1
#
_entry.id   AF-A0A291MWG6-F1
#
_cell.length_a   1.000
_cell.length_b   1.000
_cell.length_c   1.000
_cell.angle_alpha   90.00
_cell.angle_beta   90.00
_cell.angle_gamma   90.00
#
_symmetry.space_group_name_H-M   'P 1'
#
loop_
_entity.id
_entity.type
_entity.pdbx_description
1 polymer ?
#
loop_
_entity_poly.entity_id
_entity_poly.type
_entity_poly.pdbx_seq_one_letter_code
_entity_poly.pdbx_strand_id
1 'polypeptide(L)'
;MHHADLRHATVATPVIQPWDYVAMRRHAAGLTIDQLAAALGGKLFARHLRAIETPGLRFRQIAPLEQVMAFNAAVYRQLADLPPHQHPRLCQRCGWDAHTDQPDGGDGLTTWSHVDDAICTRCAQAAGQ
;
A
#
# COMPACT_ATOMS: atom_id res chain seq x y z
N MET A 1 -2.94 28.25 38.41
CA MET A 1 -3.80 27.78 37.30
C MET A 1 -2.92 26.98 36.36
N HIS A 2 -2.89 25.66 36.51
CA HIS A 2 -2.05 24.78 35.69
C HIS A 2 -2.85 24.39 34.44
N HIS A 3 -2.49 24.94 33.28
CA HIS A 3 -2.93 24.41 32.00
C HIS A 3 -2.16 23.11 31.77
N ALA A 4 -2.87 21.99 31.88
CA ALA A 4 -2.34 20.69 31.48
C ALA A 4 -2.29 20.66 29.94
N ASP A 5 -1.07 20.80 29.41
CA ASP A 5 -0.77 20.52 28.01
C ASP A 5 -1.04 19.03 27.74
N LEU A 6 -2.20 18.74 27.17
CA LEU A 6 -2.49 17.42 26.61
C LEU A 6 -1.57 17.21 25.41
N ARG A 7 -0.40 16.64 25.69
CA ARG A 7 0.46 16.02 24.69
C ARG A 7 -0.40 15.04 23.90
N HIS A 8 -0.78 15.42 22.69
CA HIS A 8 -1.26 14.47 21.69
C HIS A 8 -0.20 13.38 21.58
N ALA A 9 -0.48 12.22 22.15
CA ALA A 9 0.29 11.03 21.85
C ALA A 9 0.09 10.79 20.36
N THR A 10 1.08 11.17 19.56
CA THR A 10 1.17 10.77 18.15
C THR A 10 1.17 9.26 18.15
N VAL A 11 0.01 8.65 17.86
CA VAL A 11 -0.08 7.24 17.52
C VAL A 11 0.91 7.06 16.38
N ALA A 12 2.00 6.33 16.61
CA ALA A 12 3.01 6.12 15.60
C ALA A 12 2.32 5.53 14.38
N THR A 13 2.38 6.23 13.26
CA THR A 13 1.80 5.76 12.00
C THR A 13 2.38 4.38 11.71
N PRO A 14 1.55 3.35 11.50
CA PRO A 14 2.05 2.01 11.23
C PRO A 14 3.01 2.03 10.04
N VAL A 15 4.19 1.45 10.25
CA VAL A 15 5.20 1.34 9.20
C VAL A 15 4.78 0.23 8.26
N ILE A 16 4.44 0.58 7.03
CA ILE A 16 4.08 -0.38 5.99
C ILE A 16 5.35 -1.14 5.58
N GLN A 17 5.33 -2.47 5.74
CA GLN A 17 6.42 -3.32 5.30
C GLN A 17 6.24 -3.74 3.83
N PRO A 18 7.27 -4.28 3.17
CA PRO A 18 7.17 -4.69 1.76
C PRO A 18 6.07 -5.72 1.47
N TRP A 19 5.90 -6.71 2.36
CA TRP A 19 4.84 -7.72 2.24
C TRP A 19 3.45 -7.10 2.44
N ASP A 20 3.33 -6.14 3.36
CA ASP A 20 2.09 -5.39 3.59
C ASP A 20 1.74 -4.60 2.34
N TYR A 21 2.70 -3.91 1.74
CA TYR A 21 2.50 -3.15 0.50
C TYR A 21 1.94 -4.04 -0.62
N VAL A 22 2.51 -5.21 -0.85
CA VAL A 22 2.04 -6.15 -1.89
C VAL A 22 0.61 -6.59 -1.61
N ALA A 23 0.32 -7.00 -0.36
CA ALA A 23 -1.02 -7.39 0.04
C ALA A 23 -2.03 -6.23 -0.11
N MET A 24 -1.67 -5.03 0.35
CA MET A 24 -2.50 -3.81 0.25
C MET A 24 -2.84 -3.47 -1.19
N ARG A 25 -1.85 -3.49 -2.11
CA ARG A 25 -2.09 -3.22 -3.54
C ARG A 25 -2.98 -4.28 -4.16
N ARG A 26 -2.79 -5.56 -3.81
CA ARG A 26 -3.64 -6.66 -4.28
C ARG A 26 -5.09 -6.50 -3.79
N HIS A 27 -5.28 -6.23 -2.50
CA HIS A 27 -6.61 -6.00 -1.92
C HIS A 27 -7.28 -4.76 -2.52
N ALA A 28 -6.52 -3.69 -2.75
CA ALA A 28 -7.00 -2.46 -3.37
C ALA A 28 -7.38 -2.60 -4.84
N ALA A 29 -6.90 -3.64 -5.52
CA ALA A 29 -7.32 -4.05 -6.85
C ALA A 29 -8.49 -5.06 -6.83
N GLY A 30 -8.94 -5.48 -5.64
CA GLY A 30 -10.01 -6.48 -5.48
C GLY A 30 -9.60 -7.89 -5.90
N LEU A 31 -8.29 -8.19 -5.95
CA LEU A 31 -7.77 -9.46 -6.46
C LEU A 31 -7.49 -10.45 -5.32
N THR A 32 -7.81 -11.71 -5.53
CA THR A 32 -7.25 -12.82 -4.74
C THR A 32 -5.85 -13.18 -5.24
N ILE A 33 -5.06 -13.89 -4.43
CA ILE A 33 -3.74 -14.40 -4.86
C ILE A 33 -3.89 -15.30 -6.10
N ASP A 34 -4.91 -16.15 -6.14
CA ASP A 34 -5.10 -17.07 -7.26
C ASP A 34 -5.53 -16.34 -8.54
N GLN A 35 -6.34 -15.27 -8.44
CA GLN A 35 -6.69 -14.40 -9.58
C GLN A 35 -5.46 -13.65 -10.11
N LEU A 36 -4.65 -13.08 -9.21
CA LEU A 36 -3.40 -12.42 -9.58
C LEU A 36 -2.42 -13.39 -10.23
N ALA A 37 -2.28 -14.59 -9.67
CA ALA A 37 -1.45 -15.64 -10.24
C ALA A 37 -1.92 -16.08 -11.64
N ALA A 38 -3.23 -16.23 -11.83
CA ALA A 38 -3.81 -16.57 -13.12
C ALA A 38 -3.48 -15.50 -14.18
N ALA A 39 -3.62 -14.22 -13.83
CA ALA A 39 -3.30 -13.11 -14.71
C ALA A 39 -1.80 -13.02 -15.07
N LEU A 40 -0.91 -13.46 -14.18
CA LEU A 40 0.54 -13.47 -14.40
C LEU A 40 1.06 -14.70 -15.19
N GLY A 41 0.22 -15.71 -15.44
CA GLY A 41 0.60 -16.91 -16.20
C GLY A 41 0.47 -18.24 -15.44
N GLY A 42 -0.27 -18.28 -14.34
CA GLY A 42 -0.79 -19.52 -13.75
C GLY A 42 -0.23 -19.91 -12.38
N LYS A 43 -0.42 -21.19 -12.01
CA LYS A 43 -0.27 -21.71 -10.63
C LYS A 43 1.13 -21.55 -10.01
N LEU A 44 2.18 -21.44 -10.82
CA LEU A 44 3.55 -21.22 -10.33
C LEU A 44 3.65 -19.88 -9.56
N PHE A 45 2.93 -18.85 -10.02
CA PHE A 45 2.90 -17.55 -9.37
C PHE A 45 2.14 -17.56 -8.05
N ALA A 46 1.12 -18.41 -7.88
CA ALA A 46 0.32 -18.45 -6.65
C ALA A 46 1.19 -18.76 -5.42
N ARG A 47 2.12 -19.71 -5.54
CA ARG A 47 3.07 -20.03 -4.46
C ARG A 47 4.03 -18.88 -4.18
N HIS A 48 4.52 -18.24 -5.24
CA HIS A 48 5.44 -17.12 -5.14
C HIS A 48 4.78 -15.89 -4.48
N LEU A 49 3.55 -15.57 -4.85
CA LEU A 49 2.76 -14.48 -4.28
C LEU A 49 2.47 -14.68 -2.79
N ARG A 50 2.09 -15.90 -2.39
CA ARG A 50 1.91 -16.24 -0.96
C ARG A 50 3.21 -16.03 -0.18
N ALA A 51 4.35 -16.37 -0.77
CA ALA A 51 5.65 -16.17 -0.13
C ALA A 51 6.00 -14.67 -0.02
N ILE A 52 5.74 -13.86 -1.05
CA ILE A 52 5.98 -12.41 -1.02
C ILE A 52 5.12 -11.72 0.06
N GLU A 53 3.88 -12.16 0.26
CA GLU A 53 2.98 -11.60 1.28
C GLU A 53 3.25 -12.18 2.68
N THR A 54 4.22 -13.08 2.84
CA THR A 54 4.57 -13.64 4.16
C THR A 54 5.42 -12.65 4.96
N PRO A 55 5.01 -12.31 6.20
CA PRO A 55 5.78 -11.39 7.04
C PRO A 55 7.21 -11.86 7.28
N GLY A 56 8.16 -10.92 7.18
CA GLY A 56 9.59 -11.18 7.38
C GLY A 56 10.33 -11.71 6.14
N LEU A 57 9.62 -12.14 5.09
CA LEU A 57 10.26 -12.51 3.82
C LEU A 57 10.43 -11.29 2.91
N ARG A 58 11.60 -11.21 2.27
CA ARG A 58 11.95 -10.17 1.32
C ARG A 58 12.45 -10.81 0.04
N PHE A 59 11.94 -10.36 -1.10
CA PHE A 59 12.31 -10.90 -2.40
C PHE A 59 12.99 -9.81 -3.22
N ARG A 60 14.18 -10.11 -3.73
CA ARG A 60 14.89 -9.19 -4.63
C ARG A 60 14.25 -9.12 -6.01
N GLN A 61 13.67 -10.24 -6.44
CA GLN A 61 12.93 -10.37 -7.69
C GLN A 61 11.50 -10.75 -7.36
N ILE A 62 10.58 -9.85 -7.68
CA ILE A 62 9.15 -10.07 -7.57
C ILE A 62 8.58 -10.31 -8.96
N ALA A 63 7.43 -11.01 -9.03
CA ALA A 63 6.67 -11.11 -10.26
C ALA A 63 6.35 -9.71 -10.83
N PRO A 64 6.10 -9.57 -12.15
CA PRO A 64 5.78 -8.28 -12.77
C PRO A 64 4.37 -7.80 -12.41
N LEU A 65 4.14 -7.48 -11.14
CA LEU A 65 2.84 -7.14 -10.54
C LEU A 65 2.20 -5.90 -11.17
N GLU A 66 3.03 -4.97 -11.64
CA GLU A 66 2.65 -3.75 -12.35
C GLU A 66 1.85 -4.00 -13.65
N GLN A 67 1.92 -5.20 -14.21
CA GLN A 67 1.14 -5.59 -15.39
C GLN A 67 -0.32 -5.89 -15.08
N VAL A 68 -0.65 -6.18 -13.82
CA VAL A 68 -1.99 -6.68 -13.41
C VAL A 68 -2.67 -5.76 -12.41
N MET A 69 -1.89 -5.07 -11.59
CA MET A 69 -2.40 -4.11 -10.62
C MET A 69 -1.52 -2.87 -10.59
N ALA A 70 -2.10 -1.74 -10.15
CA ALA A 70 -1.33 -0.53 -9.93
C ALA A 70 -0.31 -0.82 -8.80
N PHE A 71 0.94 -1.04 -9.17
CA PHE A 71 2.01 -1.45 -8.25
C PHE A 71 3.30 -0.79 -8.70
N ASN A 72 4.10 -0.31 -7.74
CA ASN A 72 5.36 0.35 -8.02
C ASN A 72 6.52 -0.46 -7.41
N ALA A 73 7.31 -1.10 -8.28
CA ALA A 73 8.47 -1.87 -7.85
C ALA A 73 9.54 -1.01 -7.15
N ALA A 74 9.63 0.29 -7.45
CA ALA A 74 10.55 1.19 -6.76
C ALA A 74 10.12 1.43 -5.31
N VAL A 75 8.82 1.63 -5.05
CA VAL A 75 8.27 1.72 -3.68
C VAL A 75 8.55 0.43 -2.92
N TYR A 76 8.27 -0.74 -3.51
CA TYR A 76 8.59 -2.02 -2.87
C TYR A 76 10.06 -2.12 -2.46
N ARG A 77 10.99 -1.75 -3.36
CA ARG A 77 12.44 -1.75 -3.05
C ARG A 77 12.78 -0.77 -1.93
N GLN A 78 12.22 0.43 -1.94
CA GLN A 78 12.42 1.40 -0.86
C GLN A 78 11.98 0.83 0.49
N LEU A 79 10.80 0.18 0.55
CA LEU A 79 10.34 -0.45 1.78
C LEU A 79 11.24 -1.61 2.24
N ALA A 80 11.84 -2.35 1.30
CA ALA A 80 12.63 -3.54 1.59
C ALA A 80 14.06 -3.21 2.05
N ASP A 81 14.64 -2.16 1.47
CA ASP A 81 16.06 -1.82 1.62
C ASP A 81 16.28 -0.63 2.55
N LEU A 82 15.35 0.33 2.61
CA LEU A 82 15.49 1.53 3.44
C LEU A 82 14.93 1.30 4.85
N PRO A 83 15.49 2.00 5.86
CA PRO A 83 14.92 2.00 7.20
C PRO A 83 13.55 2.71 7.23
N PRO A 84 12.68 2.40 8.22
CA PRO A 84 11.32 2.93 8.30
C PRO A 84 11.16 4.45 8.17
N HIS A 85 12.12 5.23 8.68
CA HIS A 85 12.07 6.70 8.62
C HIS A 85 12.36 7.27 7.22
N GLN A 86 12.80 6.44 6.28
CA GLN A 86 13.03 6.79 4.88
C GLN A 86 11.99 6.16 3.95
N HIS A 87 10.99 5.46 4.51
CA HIS A 87 9.92 4.89 3.71
C HIS A 87 9.10 6.01 3.06
N PRO A 88 8.69 5.83 1.78
CA PRO A 88 7.82 6.79 1.14
C PRO A 88 6.50 6.89 1.91
N ARG A 89 5.84 8.04 1.80
CA ARG A 89 4.48 8.20 2.33
C ARG A 89 3.51 7.38 1.49
N LEU A 90 2.83 6.44 2.14
CA LEU A 90 1.85 5.55 1.53
C LEU A 90 0.50 5.65 2.24
N CYS A 91 -0.58 5.52 1.49
CA CYS A 91 -1.93 5.42 2.02
C CYS A 91 -2.03 4.16 2.89
N GLN A 92 -2.37 4.34 4.16
CA GLN A 92 -2.45 3.28 5.18
C GLN A 92 -3.57 2.25 4.92
N ARG A 93 -4.43 2.49 3.91
CA ARG A 93 -5.48 1.55 3.50
C ARG A 93 -5.22 0.81 2.19
N CYS A 94 -4.61 1.46 1.20
CA CYS A 94 -4.44 0.87 -0.12
C CYS A 94 -3.01 0.94 -0.69
N GLY A 95 -2.04 1.45 0.07
CA GLY A 95 -0.65 1.54 -0.36
C GLY A 95 -0.42 2.49 -1.54
N TRP A 96 -1.39 3.33 -1.89
CA TRP A 96 -1.19 4.35 -2.93
C TRP A 96 -0.16 5.39 -2.48
N ASP A 97 0.67 5.84 -3.42
CA ASP A 97 1.67 6.89 -3.25
C ASP A 97 1.42 8.04 -4.23
N ALA A 98 1.90 9.23 -3.90
CA ALA A 98 1.64 10.46 -4.66
C ALA A 98 2.29 10.51 -6.06
N HIS A 99 3.16 9.56 -6.40
CA HIS A 99 3.79 9.47 -7.72
C HIS A 99 3.05 8.50 -8.66
N THR A 100 2.04 7.78 -8.16
CA THR A 100 1.21 6.89 -8.98
C THR A 100 -0.06 7.62 -9.40
N ASP A 101 -0.16 8.00 -10.68
CA ASP A 101 -1.39 8.54 -11.25
C ASP A 101 -2.48 7.47 -11.24
N GLN A 102 -3.53 7.72 -10.46
CA GLN A 102 -4.63 6.78 -10.30
C GLN A 102 -5.94 7.57 -10.20
N PRO A 103 -6.95 7.30 -11.03
CA PRO A 103 -8.25 7.96 -10.90
C PRO A 103 -8.83 7.74 -9.50
N ASP A 104 -9.35 8.79 -8.89
CA ASP A 104 -10.19 8.65 -7.70
C ASP A 104 -11.67 8.61 -8.08
N GLY A 105 -12.53 8.38 -7.08
CA GLY A 105 -13.98 8.37 -7.28
C GLY A 105 -14.59 9.77 -7.41
N GLY A 106 -13.80 10.84 -7.33
CA GLY A 106 -14.25 12.22 -7.39
C GLY A 106 -13.70 12.93 -8.62
N ASP A 107 -14.19 12.58 -9.81
CA ASP A 107 -13.94 13.24 -11.11
C ASP A 107 -12.47 13.70 -11.39
N GLY A 108 -11.47 13.08 -10.74
CA GLY A 108 -10.10 13.55 -10.71
C GLY A 108 -9.06 12.46 -10.40
N LEU A 109 -7.82 12.89 -10.18
CA LEU A 109 -6.73 12.00 -9.77
C LEU A 109 -6.71 11.87 -8.25
N THR A 110 -6.35 10.68 -7.78
CA THR A 110 -6.16 10.36 -6.36
C THR A 110 -5.15 11.32 -5.76
N THR A 111 -5.52 11.90 -4.63
CA THR A 111 -4.65 12.74 -3.80
C THR A 111 -4.77 12.34 -2.33
N TRP A 112 -4.05 13.02 -1.44
CA TRP A 112 -4.18 12.82 0.00
C TRP A 112 -5.51 13.39 0.51
N SER A 113 -6.16 12.68 1.44
CA SER A 113 -7.41 13.16 2.04
C SER A 113 -7.16 14.40 2.90
N HIS A 114 -8.10 15.36 2.83
CA HIS A 114 -8.09 16.56 3.67
C HIS A 114 -8.59 16.30 5.10
N VAL A 115 -9.28 15.18 5.32
CA VAL A 115 -9.89 14.81 6.61
C VAL A 115 -8.99 13.87 7.43
N ASP A 116 -8.25 13.00 6.75
CA ASP A 116 -7.33 12.03 7.34
C ASP A 116 -6.08 11.91 6.47
N ASP A 117 -4.96 12.45 6.94
CA ASP A 117 -3.71 12.52 6.19
C ASP A 117 -3.00 11.16 6.05
N ALA A 118 -3.45 10.12 6.75
CA ALA A 118 -2.95 8.76 6.61
C ALA A 118 -3.54 8.03 5.38
N ILE A 119 -4.60 8.56 4.75
CA ILE A 119 -5.29 7.90 3.63
C ILE A 119 -5.44 8.80 2.39
N CYS A 120 -5.68 8.17 1.24
CA CYS A 120 -5.97 8.89 -0.01
C CYS A 120 -7.47 9.19 -0.17
N THR A 121 -7.82 10.15 -1.04
CA THR A 121 -9.21 10.55 -1.34
C THR A 121 -10.10 9.37 -1.72
N ARG A 122 -9.57 8.46 -2.54
CA ARG A 122 -10.28 7.22 -2.93
C ARG A 122 -10.66 6.35 -1.72
N CYS A 123 -9.74 6.18 -0.77
CA CYS A 123 -10.01 5.41 0.44
C CYS A 123 -10.90 6.17 1.43
N ALA A 124 -10.80 7.49 1.50
CA ALA A 124 -11.67 8.32 2.34
C ALA A 124 -13.13 8.21 1.87
N GLN A 125 -13.38 8.29 0.55
CA GLN A 125 -14.71 8.15 -0.05
C GLN A 125 -15.31 6.75 0.14
N ALA A 126 -14.49 5.70 0.07
CA ALA A 126 -14.94 4.31 0.28
C ALA A 126 -15.32 3.99 1.74
N ALA A 127 -14.98 4.83 2.73
CA ALA A 127 -15.45 4.71 4.11
C ALA A 127 -16.79 5.44 4.37
N GLY A 128 -17.20 6.32 3.45
CA GLY A 128 -18.45 7.07 3.57
C GLY A 128 -19.66 6.42 2.87
N GLN A 129 -19.48 5.22 2.29
CA GLN A 129 -20.52 4.39 1.66
C GLN A 129 -20.83 3.21 2.57
#